data_AF-A0A0S8J9W5-F1
#
_entry.id   AF-A0A0S8J9W5-F1
#
_cell.length_a   1.000
_cell.length_b   1.000
_cell.length_c   1.000
_cell.angle_alpha   90.00
_cell.angle_beta   90.00
_cell.angle_gamma   90.00
#
_symmetry.space_group_name_H-M   'P 1'
#
loop_
_entity.id
_entity.type
_entity.pdbx_description
1 polymer ?
#
loop_
_entity_poly.entity_id
_entity_poly.type
_entity_poly.pdbx_seq_one_letter_code
_entity_poly.pdbx_strand_id
1 'polypeptide(L)'
;MRARRIGVAVVFLLPSLAYAGPDTITYQGSLLNSLGGPVTNGTYQMQFKIFDAASGGASRWQETDNVQVTRGLFSTTLGDGTPFGGLFLTYSDLWLEVTIDVDRSGTFEGDEVFSPRQNVTGVPWACPRLEPHSSSPNLIGGHSSNSVDPSAFGAAIAGGGSSGWPNRVADPYGAVGGGKRNTAGSDD
;
A
#
# COMPACT_ATOMS: atom_id res chain seq x y z
N MET A 1 52.74 -34.60 7.74
CA MET A 1 52.20 -33.28 7.34
C MET A 1 50.69 -33.39 7.15
N ARG A 2 49.87 -32.68 7.94
CA ARG A 2 48.40 -32.62 7.75
C ARG A 2 48.03 -31.26 7.16
N ALA A 3 47.53 -31.23 5.93
CA ALA A 3 47.09 -30.00 5.27
C ALA A 3 45.72 -29.58 5.83
N ARG A 4 45.65 -28.37 6.40
CA ARG A 4 44.38 -27.74 6.82
C ARG A 4 43.74 -27.07 5.61
N ARG A 5 42.53 -27.49 5.23
CA ARG A 5 41.72 -26.80 4.21
C ARG A 5 40.95 -25.66 4.89
N ILE A 6 41.21 -24.43 4.47
CA ILE A 6 40.46 -23.25 4.90
C ILE A 6 39.32 -23.08 3.88
N GLY A 7 38.08 -23.30 4.30
CA GLY A 7 36.90 -23.02 3.48
C GLY A 7 36.48 -21.56 3.65
N VAL A 8 36.32 -20.84 2.56
CA VAL A 8 35.73 -19.49 2.55
C VAL A 8 34.24 -19.65 2.25
N ALA A 9 33.37 -19.18 3.16
CA ALA A 9 31.94 -19.13 2.95
C ALA A 9 31.56 -17.74 2.42
N VAL A 10 30.98 -17.69 1.22
CA VAL A 10 30.40 -16.46 0.65
C VAL A 10 28.91 -16.47 0.97
N VAL A 11 28.48 -15.55 1.83
CA VAL A 11 27.07 -15.35 2.18
C VAL A 11 26.51 -14.25 1.27
N PHE A 12 25.57 -14.61 0.40
CA PHE A 12 24.78 -13.63 -0.35
C PHE A 12 23.59 -13.20 0.53
N LEU A 13 23.66 -12.00 1.09
CA LEU A 13 22.50 -11.32 1.66
C LEU A 13 21.66 -10.79 0.49
N LEU A 14 20.54 -11.44 0.20
CA LEU A 14 19.54 -10.90 -0.72
C LEU A 14 18.76 -9.82 0.04
N PRO A 15 18.76 -8.55 -0.42
CA PRO A 15 17.89 -7.55 0.16
C PRO A 15 16.43 -7.98 -0.03
N SER A 16 15.70 -8.17 1.06
CA SER A 16 14.24 -8.33 1.00
C SER A 16 13.63 -6.97 0.72
N LEU A 17 12.85 -6.85 -0.36
CA LEU A 17 12.02 -5.67 -0.58
C LEU A 17 11.01 -5.59 0.58
N ALA A 18 11.23 -4.70 1.54
CA ALA A 18 10.28 -4.44 2.61
C ALA A 18 9.03 -3.77 2.01
N TYR A 19 7.90 -4.47 2.08
CA TYR A 19 6.60 -3.96 1.66
C TYR A 19 6.04 -3.04 2.76
N ALA A 20 5.71 -1.79 2.40
CA ALA A 20 5.21 -0.78 3.33
C ALA A 20 3.76 -0.33 3.02
N GLY A 21 3.03 -1.10 2.22
CA GLY A 21 1.60 -0.89 1.98
C GLY A 21 0.73 -1.66 2.99
N PRO A 22 -0.57 -1.32 3.11
CA PRO A 22 -1.48 -2.17 3.88
C PRO A 22 -1.62 -3.54 3.18
N ASP A 23 -1.46 -4.62 3.94
CA ASP A 23 -1.74 -5.97 3.45
C ASP A 23 -3.24 -6.20 3.24
N THR A 24 -4.06 -5.54 4.05
CA THR A 24 -5.53 -5.58 3.99
C THR A 24 -6.13 -4.21 4.33
N ILE A 25 -7.31 -3.90 3.80
CA ILE A 25 -8.04 -2.66 4.08
C ILE A 25 -9.47 -2.99 4.53
N THR A 26 -9.92 -2.42 5.65
CA THR A 26 -11.34 -2.51 6.03
C THR A 26 -12.17 -1.56 5.17
N TYR A 27 -13.21 -2.08 4.53
CA TYR A 27 -14.18 -1.31 3.76
C TYR A 27 -15.57 -1.39 4.38
N GLN A 28 -16.20 -0.23 4.60
CA GLN A 28 -17.50 -0.12 5.27
C GLN A 28 -18.41 0.82 4.51
N GLY A 29 -19.72 0.55 4.58
CA GLY A 29 -20.71 1.39 3.93
C GLY A 29 -22.14 1.10 4.37
N SER A 30 -23.05 1.87 3.78
CA SER A 30 -24.48 1.67 3.89
C SER A 30 -25.11 1.48 2.51
N LEU A 31 -25.92 0.45 2.36
CA LEU A 31 -26.68 0.13 1.17
C LEU A 31 -28.16 0.46 1.39
N LEU A 32 -28.67 1.36 0.55
CA LEU A 32 -30.04 1.85 0.57
C LEU A 32 -30.80 1.36 -0.67
N ASN A 33 -32.11 1.17 -0.53
CA ASN A 33 -33.01 0.90 -1.64
C ASN A 33 -33.40 2.20 -2.37
N SER A 34 -34.14 2.06 -3.46
CA SER A 34 -34.60 3.20 -4.29
C SER A 34 -35.51 4.20 -3.55
N LEU A 35 -36.08 3.82 -2.41
CA LEU A 35 -36.88 4.70 -1.55
C LEU A 35 -36.04 5.37 -0.44
N GLY A 36 -34.71 5.16 -0.44
CA GLY A 36 -33.79 5.70 0.56
C GLY A 36 -33.80 4.96 1.91
N GLY A 37 -34.56 3.87 2.04
CA GLY A 37 -34.53 2.99 3.22
C GLY A 37 -33.41 1.97 3.14
N PRO A 38 -33.04 1.29 4.25
CA PRO A 38 -32.04 0.22 4.18
C PRO A 38 -32.55 -0.94 3.31
N VAL A 39 -31.62 -1.60 2.63
CA VAL A 39 -31.94 -2.87 1.96
C VAL A 39 -32.23 -3.99 2.95
N THR A 40 -32.88 -5.06 2.48
CA THR A 40 -33.20 -6.25 3.27
C THR A 40 -31.93 -6.89 3.81
N ASN A 41 -31.96 -7.31 5.08
CA ASN A 41 -30.85 -8.05 5.67
C ASN A 41 -30.52 -9.31 4.86
N GLY A 42 -29.23 -9.62 4.73
CA GLY A 42 -28.77 -10.85 4.10
C GLY A 42 -27.38 -10.69 3.51
N THR A 43 -26.94 -11.74 2.84
CA THR A 43 -25.69 -11.72 2.08
C THR A 43 -25.90 -11.07 0.72
N TYR A 44 -24.93 -10.28 0.30
CA TYR A 44 -24.84 -9.65 -1.01
C TYR A 44 -23.47 -9.97 -1.61
N GLN A 45 -23.43 -10.25 -2.91
CA GLN A 45 -22.16 -10.39 -3.61
C GLN A 45 -21.67 -8.98 -3.97
N MET A 46 -20.44 -8.66 -3.56
CA MET A 46 -19.84 -7.35 -3.79
C MET A 46 -18.52 -7.54 -4.53
N GLN A 47 -18.35 -6.83 -5.63
CA GLN A 47 -17.11 -6.79 -6.40
C GLN A 47 -16.42 -5.46 -6.18
N PHE A 48 -15.14 -5.54 -5.87
CA PHE A 48 -14.26 -4.41 -5.66
C PHE A 48 -13.21 -4.41 -6.75
N LYS A 49 -13.02 -3.26 -7.41
CA LYS A 49 -11.94 -3.08 -8.39
C LYS A 49 -11.18 -1.81 -8.06
N ILE A 50 -9.86 -1.88 -8.14
CA ILE A 50 -9.00 -0.70 -8.03
C ILE A 50 -8.46 -0.36 -9.40
N PHE A 51 -8.69 0.88 -9.82
CA PHE A 51 -8.24 1.46 -11.08
C PHE A 51 -7.13 2.50 -10.85
N ASP A 52 -6.36 2.76 -11.90
CA ASP A 52 -5.33 3.82 -11.94
C ASP A 52 -5.83 5.15 -12.54
N ALA A 53 -7.16 5.32 -12.69
CA ALA A 53 -7.79 6.58 -13.07
C ALA A 53 -9.20 6.71 -12.46
N ALA A 54 -9.62 7.94 -12.19
CA ALA A 54 -10.97 8.27 -11.68
C ALA A 54 -12.10 7.85 -12.63
N SER A 55 -11.82 7.85 -13.93
CA SER A 55 -12.68 7.36 -14.99
C SER A 55 -11.80 6.78 -16.09
N GLY A 56 -12.26 5.70 -16.76
CA GLY A 56 -11.41 4.93 -17.66
C GLY A 56 -10.30 4.19 -16.90
N GLY A 57 -9.07 4.25 -17.40
CA GLY A 57 -7.91 3.60 -16.78
C GLY A 57 -7.91 2.07 -16.88
N ALA A 58 -6.85 1.46 -16.37
CA ALA A 58 -6.70 0.01 -16.25
C ALA A 58 -7.09 -0.46 -14.85
N SER A 59 -7.82 -1.58 -14.77
CA SER A 59 -7.99 -2.29 -13.51
C SER A 59 -6.65 -2.87 -13.09
N ARG A 60 -6.21 -2.55 -11.87
CA ARG A 60 -4.94 -2.99 -11.28
C ARG A 60 -5.13 -4.10 -10.26
N TRP A 61 -6.32 -4.21 -9.69
CA TRP A 61 -6.68 -5.22 -8.71
C TRP A 61 -8.20 -5.43 -8.71
N GLN A 62 -8.62 -6.65 -8.37
CA GLN A 62 -10.03 -7.01 -8.29
C GLN A 62 -10.23 -8.09 -7.24
N GLU A 63 -11.34 -8.01 -6.52
CA GLU A 63 -11.80 -9.01 -5.56
C GLU A 63 -13.32 -9.11 -5.57
N THR A 64 -13.87 -10.23 -5.14
CA THR A 64 -15.32 -10.44 -5.02
C THR A 64 -15.63 -11.19 -3.75
N ASP A 65 -16.45 -10.57 -2.91
CA ASP A 65 -16.78 -11.03 -1.57
C ASP A 65 -18.27 -11.33 -1.43
N ASN A 66 -18.59 -12.23 -0.52
CA ASN A 66 -19.95 -12.43 -0.03
C ASN A 66 -20.12 -11.70 1.31
N VAL A 67 -20.72 -10.52 1.28
CA VAL A 67 -20.75 -9.61 2.43
C VAL A 67 -22.11 -9.64 3.12
N GLN A 68 -22.12 -9.80 4.44
CA GLN A 68 -23.34 -9.69 5.24
C GLN A 68 -23.75 -8.23 5.41
N VAL A 69 -24.99 -7.91 5.04
CA VAL A 69 -25.59 -6.60 5.23
C VAL A 69 -26.70 -6.71 6.28
N THR A 70 -26.64 -5.87 7.31
CA THR A 70 -27.65 -5.80 8.37
C THR A 70 -28.10 -4.36 8.57
N ARG A 71 -29.40 -4.12 8.44
CA ARG A 71 -30.02 -2.78 8.50
C ARG A 71 -29.37 -1.82 7.51
N GLY A 72 -29.04 -2.32 6.32
CA GLY A 72 -28.31 -1.59 5.29
C GLY A 72 -26.83 -1.39 5.58
N LEU A 73 -26.29 -1.70 6.76
CA LEU A 73 -24.87 -1.51 7.07
C LEU A 73 -24.05 -2.76 6.76
N PHE A 74 -22.82 -2.56 6.30
CA PHE A 74 -21.86 -3.64 6.06
C PHE A 74 -20.42 -3.25 6.35
N SER A 75 -19.59 -4.28 6.55
CA SER A 75 -18.14 -4.18 6.70
C SER A 75 -17.53 -5.42 6.06
N THR A 76 -16.50 -5.24 5.24
CA THR A 76 -15.66 -6.31 4.70
C THR A 76 -14.18 -5.94 4.83
N THR A 77 -13.30 -6.92 4.70
CA THR A 77 -11.86 -6.71 4.65
C THR A 77 -11.42 -7.03 3.23
N LEU A 78 -10.75 -6.07 2.58
CA LEU A 78 -10.23 -6.21 1.23
C LEU A 78 -8.78 -6.66 1.28
N GLY A 79 -8.39 -7.51 0.33
CA GLY A 79 -7.01 -7.98 0.18
C GLY A 79 -6.69 -9.25 0.98
N ASP A 80 -7.66 -9.79 1.72
CA ASP A 80 -7.53 -11.07 2.43
C ASP A 80 -7.80 -12.29 1.52
N GLY A 81 -8.66 -12.14 0.51
CA GLY A 81 -8.90 -13.13 -0.54
C GLY A 81 -7.91 -13.01 -1.70
N THR A 82 -7.73 -11.79 -2.23
CA THR A 82 -6.82 -11.45 -3.33
C THR A 82 -5.79 -10.44 -2.83
N PRO A 83 -4.56 -10.86 -2.48
CA PRO A 83 -3.55 -9.97 -1.91
C PRO A 83 -3.27 -8.75 -2.80
N PHE A 84 -3.14 -7.57 -2.19
CA PHE A 84 -2.81 -6.34 -2.93
C PHE A 84 -1.41 -6.38 -3.57
N GLY A 85 -0.47 -7.12 -2.96
CA GLY A 85 0.92 -7.13 -3.39
C GLY A 85 1.49 -5.72 -3.51
N GLY A 86 2.38 -5.47 -4.47
CA GLY A 86 3.04 -4.16 -4.67
C GLY A 86 2.15 -2.96 -5.04
N LEU A 87 0.82 -3.12 -5.12
CA LEU A 87 -0.12 -2.13 -5.69
C LEU A 87 0.10 -0.70 -5.15
N PHE A 88 0.06 -0.53 -3.83
CA PHE A 88 0.17 0.78 -3.17
C PHE A 88 1.57 1.39 -3.19
N LEU A 89 2.59 0.60 -3.57
CA LEU A 89 3.95 1.10 -3.79
C LEU A 89 4.20 1.48 -5.25
N THR A 90 3.43 0.89 -6.17
CA THR A 90 3.62 1.02 -7.62
C THR A 90 2.81 2.19 -8.19
N TYR A 91 1.61 2.42 -7.67
CA TYR A 91 0.67 3.42 -8.18
C TYR A 91 0.42 4.50 -7.13
N SER A 92 0.53 5.77 -7.53
CA SER A 92 0.28 6.93 -6.67
C SER A 92 -1.19 7.32 -6.63
N ASP A 93 -1.94 7.04 -7.69
CA ASP A 93 -3.33 7.46 -7.81
C ASP A 93 -4.16 6.21 -8.09
N LEU A 94 -5.03 5.87 -7.14
CA LEU A 94 -5.84 4.67 -7.16
C LEU A 94 -7.29 5.01 -6.83
N TRP A 95 -8.22 4.37 -7.52
CA TRP A 95 -9.65 4.61 -7.39
C TRP A 95 -10.41 3.30 -7.26
N LEU A 96 -11.18 3.17 -6.18
CA LEU A 96 -12.03 2.03 -5.88
C LEU A 96 -13.38 2.18 -6.57
N GLU A 97 -13.71 1.21 -7.41
CA GLU A 97 -15.03 0.97 -7.94
C GLU A 97 -15.67 -0.18 -7.15
N VAL A 98 -16.95 0.01 -6.80
CA VAL A 98 -17.74 -1.00 -6.09
C VAL A 98 -18.93 -1.35 -6.95
N THR A 99 -19.15 -2.64 -7.16
CA THR A 99 -20.33 -3.19 -7.81
C THR A 99 -21.00 -4.14 -6.83
N ILE A 100 -22.30 -4.00 -6.63
CA ILE A 100 -23.04 -4.83 -5.66
C ILE A 100 -24.22 -5.46 -6.38
N ASP A 101 -24.28 -6.79 -6.36
CA ASP A 101 -25.44 -7.55 -6.84
C ASP A 101 -26.60 -7.34 -5.84
N VAL A 102 -27.40 -6.28 -6.06
CA VAL A 102 -28.42 -5.84 -5.09
C VAL A 102 -29.68 -6.71 -5.21
N ASP A 103 -30.00 -7.16 -6.41
CA ASP A 103 -31.19 -7.97 -6.68
C ASP A 103 -30.96 -9.49 -6.45
N ARG A 104 -29.69 -9.88 -6.25
CA ARG A 104 -29.23 -11.26 -6.03
C ARG A 104 -29.47 -12.16 -7.25
N SER A 105 -29.32 -11.59 -8.43
CA SER A 105 -29.39 -12.32 -9.70
C SER A 105 -28.24 -13.31 -9.87
N GLY A 106 -27.11 -13.09 -9.16
CA GLY A 106 -25.87 -13.85 -9.31
C GLY A 106 -25.02 -13.37 -10.49
N THR A 107 -25.39 -12.25 -11.11
CA THR A 107 -24.62 -11.55 -12.13
C THR A 107 -24.39 -10.09 -11.70
N PHE A 108 -23.38 -9.45 -12.28
CA PHE A 108 -23.12 -8.03 -12.04
C PHE A 108 -23.53 -7.25 -13.28
N GLU A 109 -24.48 -6.32 -13.13
CA GLU A 109 -24.95 -5.47 -14.22
C GLU A 109 -24.39 -4.05 -14.17
N GLY A 110 -24.56 -3.31 -15.26
CA GLY A 110 -24.04 -1.94 -15.39
C GLY A 110 -24.70 -0.93 -14.46
N ASP A 111 -25.96 -1.15 -14.09
CA ASP A 111 -26.73 -0.33 -13.14
C ASP A 111 -26.40 -0.62 -11.68
N GLU A 112 -25.62 -1.68 -11.42
CA GLU A 112 -25.13 -2.05 -10.09
C GLU A 112 -23.76 -1.46 -9.75
N VAL A 113 -23.17 -0.72 -10.70
CA VAL A 113 -21.87 -0.07 -10.53
C VAL A 113 -22.06 1.26 -9.79
N PHE A 114 -21.54 1.35 -8.57
CA PHE A 114 -21.60 2.56 -7.76
C PHE A 114 -20.57 3.58 -8.25
N SER A 115 -21.09 4.68 -8.81
CA SER A 115 -20.33 5.81 -9.33
C SER A 115 -20.55 7.09 -8.51
N PRO A 116 -19.58 8.03 -8.45
CA PRO A 116 -18.23 7.92 -9.04
C PRO A 116 -17.31 7.01 -8.21
N ARG A 117 -16.22 6.54 -8.83
CA ARG A 117 -15.18 5.78 -8.11
C ARG A 117 -14.64 6.60 -6.95
N GLN A 118 -14.43 5.92 -5.84
CA GLN A 118 -13.90 6.52 -4.62
C GLN A 118 -12.39 6.58 -4.74
N ASN A 119 -11.78 7.75 -4.56
CA ASN A 119 -10.32 7.83 -4.49
C ASN A 119 -9.85 7.00 -3.29
N VAL A 120 -8.95 6.04 -3.52
CA VAL A 120 -8.23 5.35 -2.46
C VAL A 120 -7.15 6.30 -1.97
N THR A 121 -7.59 7.35 -1.27
CA THR A 121 -6.73 8.18 -0.44
C THR A 121 -6.39 7.35 0.79
N GLY A 122 -5.54 6.34 0.60
CA GLY A 122 -4.84 5.84 1.75
C GLY A 122 -4.12 7.04 2.39
N VAL A 123 -3.80 6.89 3.65
CA VAL A 123 -2.68 7.61 4.21
C VAL A 123 -1.44 6.70 4.13
N PRO A 124 -1.05 6.00 3.01
CA PRO A 124 0.16 5.19 3.06
C PRO A 124 1.39 6.09 3.06
N TRP A 125 1.24 7.36 2.67
CA TRP A 125 2.34 8.33 2.57
C TRP A 125 2.64 9.07 3.89
N ALA A 126 1.87 8.85 4.96
CA ALA A 126 2.24 9.33 6.29
C ALA A 126 3.01 8.29 7.12
N CYS A 127 3.11 7.04 6.65
CA CYS A 127 3.96 6.06 7.31
C CYS A 127 5.37 6.15 6.73
N PRO A 128 6.40 6.43 7.55
CA PRO A 128 7.76 6.30 7.10
C PRO A 128 8.03 4.87 6.60
N ARG A 129 8.68 4.74 5.45
CA ARG A 129 9.22 3.46 4.97
C ARG A 129 10.29 2.98 5.96
N LEU A 130 10.13 1.77 6.47
CA LEU A 130 11.16 1.11 7.28
C LEU A 130 12.06 0.24 6.39
N GLU A 131 13.37 0.46 6.44
CA GLU A 131 14.34 -0.43 5.81
C GLU A 131 15.03 -1.28 6.90
N PRO A 132 14.79 -2.60 6.96
CA PRO A 132 15.40 -3.45 7.97
C PRO A 132 16.91 -3.60 7.74
N HIS A 133 17.67 -3.65 8.82
CA HIS A 133 19.12 -3.90 8.81
C HIS A 133 19.54 -4.67 10.07
N SER A 134 20.62 -5.44 10.00
CA SER A 134 21.07 -6.34 11.08
C SER A 134 21.51 -5.61 12.35
N SER A 135 21.93 -4.33 12.22
CA SER A 135 22.40 -3.51 13.35
C SER A 135 21.35 -2.50 13.82
N SER A 136 20.67 -1.80 12.91
CA SER A 136 19.60 -0.84 13.22
C SER A 136 18.82 -0.49 11.95
N PRO A 137 17.48 -0.53 11.95
CA PRO A 137 16.69 -0.21 10.76
C PRO A 137 16.78 1.28 10.40
N ASN A 138 16.44 1.63 9.16
CA ASN A 138 16.23 3.00 8.72
C ASN A 138 14.75 3.36 8.77
N LEU A 139 14.44 4.61 9.10
CA LEU A 139 13.10 5.19 9.09
C LEU A 139 13.05 6.34 8.06
N ILE A 140 12.33 6.18 6.96
CA ILE A 140 12.33 7.12 5.84
C ILE A 140 10.92 7.65 5.56
N GLY A 141 10.61 8.83 6.07
CA GLY A 141 9.39 9.58 5.76
C GLY A 141 9.55 10.53 4.57
N GLY A 142 8.42 11.13 4.16
CA GLY A 142 8.39 12.17 3.13
C GLY A 142 8.27 11.64 1.70
N HIS A 143 8.85 12.36 0.75
CA HIS A 143 8.80 12.05 -0.67
C HIS A 143 9.48 10.71 -0.99
N SER A 144 8.91 9.95 -1.93
CA SER A 144 9.36 8.59 -2.29
C SER A 144 10.80 8.49 -2.81
N SER A 145 11.37 9.61 -3.26
CA SER A 145 12.77 9.69 -3.71
C SER A 145 13.79 9.88 -2.58
N ASN A 146 13.35 10.11 -1.33
CA ASN A 146 14.28 10.17 -0.20
C ASN A 146 15.04 8.84 -0.06
N SER A 147 16.34 8.89 0.20
CA SER A 147 17.20 7.72 0.13
C SER A 147 18.13 7.58 1.34
N VAL A 148 18.49 6.34 1.65
CA VAL A 148 19.58 6.01 2.55
C VAL A 148 20.57 5.16 1.77
N ASP A 149 21.85 5.45 1.89
CA ASP A 149 22.88 4.75 1.14
C ASP A 149 23.11 3.32 1.62
N PRO A 150 23.62 2.42 0.77
CA PRO A 150 23.79 1.01 1.11
C PRO A 150 24.69 0.75 2.34
N SER A 151 25.63 1.64 2.63
CA SER A 151 26.52 1.58 3.80
C SER A 151 25.91 2.19 5.07
N ALA A 152 24.82 2.95 4.94
CA ALA A 152 24.16 3.62 6.05
C ALA A 152 23.06 2.75 6.67
N PHE A 153 22.99 2.79 8.00
CA PHE A 153 21.98 2.10 8.80
C PHE A 153 21.64 2.91 10.05
N GLY A 154 20.48 2.67 10.67
CA GLY A 154 20.01 3.53 11.76
C GLY A 154 19.65 4.95 11.33
N ALA A 155 19.46 5.18 10.02
CA ALA A 155 19.17 6.49 9.47
C ALA A 155 17.73 6.90 9.74
N ALA A 156 17.51 8.22 9.90
CA ALA A 156 16.17 8.78 10.08
C ALA A 156 15.94 9.98 9.16
N ILE A 157 15.01 9.86 8.21
CA ILE A 157 14.48 10.99 7.44
C ILE A 157 13.07 11.23 7.93
N ALA A 158 12.83 12.29 8.70
CA ALA A 158 11.51 12.54 9.30
C ALA A 158 10.45 12.95 8.26
N GLY A 159 10.86 13.50 7.12
CA GLY A 159 9.95 13.93 6.07
C GLY A 159 10.61 14.79 4.98
N GLY A 160 9.80 15.53 4.22
CA GLY A 160 10.27 16.42 3.16
C GLY A 160 10.72 15.69 1.88
N GLY A 161 11.53 16.34 1.07
CA GLY A 161 11.92 15.90 -0.26
C GLY A 161 10.91 16.32 -1.32
N SER A 162 11.33 16.30 -2.58
CA SER A 162 10.43 16.37 -3.74
C SER A 162 11.10 15.74 -4.95
N SER A 163 10.35 15.52 -6.04
CA SER A 163 10.93 15.09 -7.31
C SER A 163 12.10 15.98 -7.71
N GLY A 164 13.26 15.38 -7.99
CA GLY A 164 14.53 16.06 -8.29
C GLY A 164 15.27 16.69 -7.10
N TRP A 165 14.68 16.71 -5.90
CA TRP A 165 15.25 17.31 -4.68
C TRP A 165 15.06 16.39 -3.45
N PRO A 166 15.46 15.12 -3.51
CA PRO A 166 15.32 14.18 -2.40
C PRO A 166 16.25 14.53 -1.23
N ASN A 167 15.87 14.12 -0.03
CA ASN A 167 16.78 14.05 1.11
C ASN A 167 17.55 12.73 1.09
N ARG A 168 18.81 12.75 1.50
CA ARG A 168 19.68 11.57 1.53
C ARG A 168 20.41 11.44 2.87
N VAL A 169 20.55 10.22 3.37
CA VAL A 169 21.48 9.91 4.46
C VAL A 169 22.56 8.98 3.90
N ALA A 170 23.82 9.42 3.96
CA ALA A 170 24.97 8.72 3.40
C ALA A 170 25.72 7.87 4.45
N ASP A 171 25.64 8.27 5.73
CA ASP A 171 26.37 7.63 6.83
C ASP A 171 25.44 6.99 7.88
N PRO A 172 25.92 5.95 8.61
CA PRO A 172 25.17 5.36 9.71
C PRO A 172 24.72 6.39 10.76
N TYR A 173 23.51 6.21 11.27
CA TYR A 173 22.89 7.06 12.30
C TYR A 173 22.69 8.52 11.88
N GLY A 174 22.80 8.84 10.59
CA GLY A 174 22.50 10.16 10.06
C GLY A 174 21.00 10.46 10.14
N ALA A 175 20.67 11.72 10.41
CA ALA A 175 19.30 12.17 10.53
C ALA A 175 19.03 13.44 9.70
N VAL A 176 17.91 13.46 9.00
CA VAL A 176 17.37 14.62 8.30
C VAL A 176 15.99 14.93 8.88
N GLY A 177 15.84 16.10 9.48
CA GLY A 177 14.56 16.54 10.07
C GLY A 177 13.47 16.91 9.06
N GLY A 178 13.81 17.20 7.81
CA GLY A 178 12.87 17.62 6.76
C GLY A 178 13.51 18.58 5.75
N GLY A 179 12.69 19.26 4.92
CA GLY A 179 13.18 20.14 3.85
C GLY A 179 13.44 19.42 2.52
N LYS A 180 14.18 20.02 1.59
CA LYS A 180 14.47 19.45 0.25
C LYS A 180 15.97 19.46 -0.01
N ARG A 181 16.50 18.41 -0.66
CA ARG A 181 17.92 18.28 -1.04
C ARG A 181 18.90 18.42 0.14
N ASN A 182 18.53 17.86 1.30
CA ASN A 182 19.47 17.74 2.41
C ASN A 182 20.25 16.43 2.30
N THR A 183 21.53 16.46 2.69
CA THR A 183 22.35 15.27 2.85
C THR A 183 22.90 15.25 4.27
N ALA A 184 22.73 14.13 4.97
CA ALA A 184 23.43 13.86 6.23
C ALA A 184 24.51 12.80 5.99
N GLY A 185 25.78 13.18 6.18
CA GLY A 185 26.95 12.35 5.92
C GLY A 185 27.81 12.82 4.74
N SER A 186 28.92 12.12 4.47
CA SER A 186 29.85 12.38 3.36
C SER A 186 29.71 11.37 2.21
N ASP A 187 30.23 11.74 1.02
CA ASP A 187 30.22 10.92 -0.20
C ASP A 187 31.52 10.13 -0.36
N ASP A 188 31.94 9.41 0.69
CA ASP A 188 33.24 8.73 0.76
C ASP A 188 33.30 7.38 0.01
#